data_AF-A0A6J7G388-F1
#
_entry.id   AF-A0A6J7G388-F1
#
_cell.length_a   1.000
_cell.length_b   1.000
_cell.length_c   1.000
_cell.angle_alpha   90.00
_cell.angle_beta   90.00
_cell.angle_gamma   90.00
#
_symmetry.space_group_name_H-M   'P 1'
#
loop_
_entity.id
_entity.type
_entity.pdbx_description
1 polymer ?
#
loop_
_entity_poly.entity_id
_entity_poly.type
_entity_poly.pdbx_seq_one_letter_code
_entity_poly.pdbx_strand_id
1 'polypeptide(L)'
;MRTDANGNKLLAFSGYPVPYSYNVVTPLKPANGKQLVADISYNVIGVYAHSALSEQAQWLSKCDYGRGMSLWYSGQLQSMPTWVPEDSALTLQVSSSHLRSDKSPNVGVFNIVMPIALAKCLWGVDLSKAASATISASYPESGISEIVTTSSRVVGNTYEVSASGFHFSAPVIKLKLKQDATAPAIVPQAPTPLPSAVNTPVASVTTPAQGVSTSATRKVSTPKKSTIVCIKGSTKKTVTGLNPKCPVGFKKKS
;
A
#
# COMPACT_ATOMS: atom_id res chain seq x y z
N MET A 1 11.17 7.58 -13.18
CA MET A 1 11.53 6.61 -14.23
C MET A 1 12.93 6.93 -14.72
N ARG A 2 13.86 5.98 -14.64
CA ARG A 2 15.21 6.14 -15.20
C ARG A 2 15.19 5.59 -16.62
N THR A 3 16.07 6.09 -17.48
CA THR A 3 16.29 5.50 -18.80
C THR A 3 17.65 4.82 -18.76
N ASP A 4 17.74 3.58 -19.20
CA ASP A 4 19.04 2.92 -19.36
C ASP A 4 19.78 3.46 -20.59
N ALA A 5 21.03 3.00 -20.78
CA ALA A 5 21.85 3.40 -21.93
C ALA A 5 21.24 3.02 -23.29
N ASN A 6 20.27 2.10 -23.32
CA ASN A 6 19.59 1.63 -24.52
C ASN A 6 18.28 2.38 -24.80
N GLY A 7 17.93 3.38 -23.99
CA GLY A 7 16.67 4.10 -24.13
C GLY A 7 15.47 3.42 -23.47
N ASN A 8 15.66 2.30 -22.76
CA ASN A 8 14.56 1.62 -22.08
C ASN A 8 14.15 2.38 -20.83
N LYS A 9 12.84 2.53 -20.64
CA LYS A 9 12.28 3.10 -19.41
C LYS A 9 12.34 2.06 -18.29
N LEU A 10 13.24 2.29 -17.34
CA LEU A 10 13.34 1.53 -16.10
C LEU A 10 12.30 2.03 -15.09
N LEU A 11 11.43 1.11 -14.69
CA LEU A 11 10.53 1.28 -13.56
C LEU A 11 11.19 0.70 -12.30
N ALA A 12 11.33 1.53 -11.27
CA ALA A 12 11.80 1.09 -9.97
C ALA A 12 10.59 0.87 -9.07
N PHE A 13 10.42 -0.36 -8.60
CA PHE A 13 9.43 -0.71 -7.61
C PHE A 13 10.09 -0.63 -6.23
N SER A 14 9.50 0.15 -5.32
CA SER A 14 9.89 0.15 -3.92
C SER A 14 8.64 -0.01 -3.07
N GLY A 15 8.67 -0.98 -2.17
CA GLY A 15 7.58 -1.29 -1.27
C GLY A 15 8.09 -2.18 -0.16
N TYR A 16 7.52 -2.01 1.03
CA TYR A 16 7.72 -2.97 2.09
C TYR A 16 6.78 -4.14 1.81
N PRO A 17 7.30 -5.36 1.61
CA PRO A 17 6.43 -6.50 1.36
C PRO A 17 5.56 -6.69 2.60
N VAL A 18 4.25 -6.73 2.38
CA VAL A 18 3.32 -6.96 3.47
C VAL A 18 2.84 -8.40 3.41
N PRO A 19 2.29 -8.90 4.50
CA PRO A 19 1.81 -10.26 4.48
C PRO A 19 0.56 -10.44 3.65
N TYR A 20 0.66 -11.30 2.65
CA TYR A 20 -0.45 -11.98 2.05
C TYR A 20 -0.97 -13.06 2.98
N SER A 21 -2.23 -12.94 3.38
CA SER A 21 -2.86 -13.85 4.33
C SER A 21 -4.16 -14.40 3.73
N TYR A 22 -4.30 -15.72 3.74
CA TYR A 22 -5.46 -16.40 3.14
C TYR A 22 -5.85 -17.65 3.92
N ASN A 23 -7.09 -18.07 3.70
CA ASN A 23 -7.65 -19.29 4.27
C ASN A 23 -7.56 -20.42 3.23
N VAL A 24 -7.09 -21.58 3.66
CA VAL A 24 -7.04 -22.78 2.82
C VAL A 24 -8.44 -23.40 2.83
N VAL A 25 -9.02 -23.58 1.64
CA VAL A 25 -10.32 -24.24 1.46
C VAL A 25 -10.09 -25.61 0.85
N THR A 26 -10.52 -26.66 1.55
CA THR A 26 -10.46 -28.05 1.08
C THR A 26 -11.78 -28.77 1.40
N PRO A 27 -12.04 -29.96 0.83
CA PRO A 27 -13.19 -30.76 1.25
C PRO A 27 -13.23 -31.07 2.76
N LEU A 28 -12.06 -31.20 3.40
CA LEU A 28 -11.93 -31.44 4.84
C LEU A 28 -12.03 -30.17 5.68
N LYS A 29 -11.85 -29.00 5.04
CA LYS A 29 -11.99 -27.69 5.65
C LYS A 29 -12.76 -26.76 4.70
N PRO A 30 -14.10 -26.84 4.68
CA PRO A 30 -14.93 -25.99 3.85
C PRO A 30 -14.75 -24.50 4.19
N ALA A 31 -15.08 -23.63 3.23
CA ALA A 31 -14.97 -22.20 3.43
C ALA A 31 -15.85 -21.73 4.60
N ASN A 32 -15.27 -20.90 5.47
CA ASN A 32 -15.97 -20.29 6.60
C ASN A 32 -15.94 -18.77 6.44
N GLY A 33 -17.07 -18.16 6.05
CA GLY A 33 -17.19 -16.71 5.89
C GLY A 33 -16.99 -15.90 7.19
N LYS A 34 -16.98 -16.55 8.36
CA LYS A 34 -16.68 -15.92 9.65
C LYS A 34 -15.21 -16.07 10.06
N GLN A 35 -14.38 -16.73 9.26
CA GLN A 35 -12.97 -16.92 9.58
C GLN A 35 -12.18 -15.61 9.37
N LEU A 36 -11.81 -14.97 10.48
CA LEU A 36 -11.03 -13.73 10.47
C LEU A 36 -9.52 -13.98 10.35
N VAL A 37 -9.04 -15.08 10.93
CA VAL A 37 -7.61 -15.44 11.04
C VAL A 37 -7.21 -16.30 9.86
N ALA A 38 -6.16 -15.89 9.16
CA ALA A 38 -5.57 -16.67 8.08
C ALA A 38 -4.98 -18.00 8.55
N ASP A 39 -4.98 -18.99 7.66
CA ASP A 39 -4.25 -20.24 7.89
C ASP A 39 -2.78 -20.06 7.58
N ILE A 40 -2.50 -19.33 6.50
CA ILE A 40 -1.16 -19.11 5.98
C ILE A 40 -0.98 -17.60 5.79
N SER A 41 0.18 -17.13 6.22
CA SER A 41 0.64 -15.78 5.94
C SER A 41 2.08 -15.83 5.41
N TYR A 42 2.33 -15.19 4.27
CA TYR A 42 3.67 -14.99 3.71
C TYR A 42 3.78 -13.58 3.13
N ASN A 43 4.99 -13.05 2.96
CA ASN A 43 5.18 -11.68 2.48
C ASN A 43 5.16 -11.62 0.94
N VAL A 44 4.39 -10.69 0.37
CA VAL A 44 4.33 -10.49 -1.09
C VAL A 44 4.12 -9.01 -1.42
N ILE A 45 4.42 -8.66 -2.67
CA ILE A 45 3.98 -7.41 -3.29
C ILE A 45 3.31 -7.80 -4.60
N GLY A 46 2.03 -7.46 -4.75
CA GLY A 46 1.34 -7.54 -6.02
C GLY A 46 1.77 -6.37 -6.89
N VAL A 47 2.10 -6.63 -8.15
CA VAL A 47 2.47 -5.60 -9.12
C VAL A 47 1.46 -5.63 -10.26
N TYR A 48 0.95 -4.45 -10.60
CA TYR A 48 0.26 -4.24 -11.86
C TYR A 48 1.10 -3.26 -12.69
N ALA A 49 1.54 -3.75 -13.85
CA ALA A 49 2.22 -2.98 -14.87
C ALA A 49 1.63 -3.39 -16.23
N HIS A 50 1.54 -2.43 -17.14
CA HIS A 50 0.99 -2.65 -18.47
C HIS A 50 1.75 -1.79 -19.48
N SER A 51 1.63 -2.16 -20.76
CA SER A 51 2.16 -1.39 -21.87
C SER A 51 1.02 -0.86 -22.73
N ALA A 52 1.34 0.00 -23.70
CA ALA A 52 0.37 0.48 -24.67
C ALA A 52 -0.21 -0.63 -25.58
N LEU A 53 0.43 -1.80 -25.59
CA LEU A 53 -0.03 -2.97 -26.35
C LEU A 53 -0.83 -3.95 -25.49
N SER A 54 -0.95 -3.70 -24.18
CA SER A 54 -1.75 -4.54 -23.30
C SER A 54 -3.24 -4.29 -23.55
N GLU A 55 -4.02 -5.34 -23.82
CA GLU A 55 -5.49 -5.23 -23.92
C GLU A 55 -6.12 -4.67 -22.63
N GLN A 56 -5.49 -4.95 -21.49
CA GLN A 56 -5.89 -4.42 -20.18
C GLN A 56 -5.67 -2.90 -20.04
N ALA A 57 -5.02 -2.26 -21.01
CA ALA A 57 -4.80 -0.81 -21.06
C ALA A 57 -5.86 -0.06 -21.88
N GLN A 58 -6.83 -0.76 -22.48
CA GLN A 58 -7.79 -0.13 -23.41
C GLN A 58 -8.67 0.93 -22.75
N TRP A 59 -8.98 0.78 -21.46
CA TRP A 59 -9.68 1.81 -20.68
C TRP A 59 -8.87 3.11 -20.52
N LEU A 60 -7.58 3.09 -20.85
CA LEU A 60 -6.66 4.23 -20.88
C LEU A 60 -6.32 4.69 -22.30
N SER A 61 -6.98 4.19 -23.33
CA SER A 61 -6.72 4.55 -24.75
C SER A 61 -6.68 6.07 -24.97
N LYS A 62 -7.61 6.83 -24.35
CA LYS A 62 -7.64 8.31 -24.41
C LYS A 62 -6.46 9.02 -23.73
N CYS A 63 -5.65 8.29 -22.96
CA CYS A 63 -4.52 8.81 -22.18
C CYS A 63 -3.20 8.10 -22.51
N ASP A 64 -2.89 7.90 -23.80
CA ASP A 64 -1.71 7.16 -24.29
C ASP A 64 -1.57 5.79 -23.60
N TYR A 65 -2.69 5.09 -23.44
CA TYR A 65 -2.76 3.77 -22.81
C TYR A 65 -2.10 3.72 -21.42
N GLY A 66 -2.03 4.86 -20.71
CA GLY A 66 -1.38 4.98 -19.42
C GLY A 66 0.11 4.64 -19.41
N ARG A 67 0.81 4.82 -20.54
CA ARG A 67 2.22 4.47 -20.69
C ARG A 67 3.07 4.98 -19.53
N GLY A 68 3.70 4.06 -18.80
CA GLY A 68 4.55 4.37 -17.66
C GLY A 68 3.81 4.49 -16.32
N MET A 69 2.51 4.22 -16.28
CA MET A 69 1.79 3.96 -15.05
C MET A 69 2.17 2.58 -14.50
N SER A 70 2.29 2.51 -13.19
CA SER A 70 2.50 1.26 -12.47
C SER A 70 1.97 1.35 -11.06
N LEU A 71 1.55 0.19 -10.55
CA LEU A 71 0.81 0.06 -9.31
C LEU A 71 1.41 -1.10 -8.50
N TRP A 72 1.55 -0.90 -7.20
CA TRP A 72 1.92 -1.96 -6.27
C TRP A 72 0.97 -1.97 -5.09
N TYR A 73 0.49 -3.16 -4.78
CA TYR A 73 -0.57 -3.38 -3.82
C TYR A 73 -0.33 -4.66 -3.04
N SER A 74 -1.20 -4.89 -2.09
CA SER A 74 -1.15 -6.05 -1.22
C SER A 74 -2.48 -6.74 -1.15
N GLY A 75 -2.44 -8.03 -0.81
CA GLY A 75 -3.60 -8.91 -0.92
C GLY A 75 -3.78 -9.44 -2.35
N GLN A 76 -4.85 -10.19 -2.53
CA GLN A 76 -5.23 -10.83 -3.77
C GLN A 76 -5.95 -9.82 -4.64
N LEU A 77 -5.56 -9.73 -5.91
CA LEU A 77 -6.28 -8.90 -6.87
C LEU A 77 -7.66 -9.48 -7.15
N GLN A 78 -8.71 -8.71 -6.89
CA GLN A 78 -10.10 -9.10 -7.17
C GLN A 78 -10.65 -8.36 -8.40
N SER A 79 -10.19 -7.13 -8.64
CA SER A 79 -10.49 -6.41 -9.87
C SER A 79 -9.25 -5.71 -10.40
N MET A 80 -9.13 -5.58 -11.72
CA MET A 80 -8.06 -4.79 -12.33
C MET A 80 -8.28 -3.29 -12.07
N PRO A 81 -7.20 -2.48 -12.04
CA PRO A 81 -7.32 -1.03 -11.97
C PRO A 81 -8.24 -0.52 -13.08
N THR A 82 -9.23 0.28 -12.71
CA THR A 82 -10.24 0.80 -13.66
C THR A 82 -10.59 2.24 -13.30
N TRP A 83 -10.80 3.07 -14.33
CA TRP A 83 -11.31 4.43 -14.19
C TRP A 83 -12.83 4.42 -14.00
N VAL A 84 -13.32 5.13 -12.98
CA VAL A 84 -14.74 5.37 -12.73
C VAL A 84 -15.01 6.87 -12.93
N PRO A 85 -15.55 7.29 -14.09
CA PRO A 85 -15.77 8.70 -14.41
C PRO A 85 -16.65 9.44 -13.40
N GLU A 86 -17.73 8.81 -12.95
CA GLU A 86 -18.74 9.38 -12.05
C GLU A 86 -18.11 9.74 -10.70
N ASP A 87 -17.15 8.92 -10.28
CA ASP A 87 -16.39 9.11 -9.05
C ASP A 87 -15.15 9.99 -9.26
N SER A 88 -14.75 10.26 -10.50
CA SER A 88 -13.44 10.80 -10.86
C SER A 88 -12.32 10.07 -10.12
N ALA A 89 -12.35 8.75 -10.17
CA ALA A 89 -11.48 7.90 -9.38
C ALA A 89 -10.88 6.74 -10.18
N LEU A 90 -9.63 6.41 -9.84
CA LEU A 90 -9.05 5.12 -10.17
C LEU A 90 -9.39 4.14 -9.04
N THR A 91 -9.95 2.99 -9.39
CA THR A 91 -10.37 1.98 -8.42
C THR A 91 -9.65 0.65 -8.61
N LEU A 92 -9.34 -0.03 -7.52
CA LEU A 92 -8.77 -1.37 -7.47
C LEU A 92 -9.41 -2.14 -6.33
N GLN A 93 -9.89 -3.37 -6.54
CA GLN A 93 -10.33 -4.23 -5.45
C GLN A 93 -9.27 -5.27 -5.11
N VAL A 94 -8.96 -5.35 -3.82
CA VAL A 94 -8.08 -6.38 -3.27
C VAL A 94 -8.80 -7.12 -2.15
N SER A 95 -8.38 -8.36 -1.88
CA SER A 95 -8.87 -9.12 -0.73
C SER A 95 -7.76 -9.84 0.02
N SER A 96 -7.95 -10.02 1.32
CA SER A 96 -7.08 -10.83 2.18
C SER A 96 -7.80 -11.05 3.52
N SER A 97 -7.34 -12.01 4.32
CA SER A 97 -7.88 -12.22 5.67
C SER A 97 -7.69 -10.98 6.56
N HIS A 98 -8.62 -10.74 7.49
CA HIS A 98 -8.57 -9.62 8.44
C HIS A 98 -7.35 -9.69 9.37
N LEU A 99 -7.04 -10.90 9.85
CA LEU A 99 -5.93 -11.19 10.74
C LEU A 99 -4.97 -12.14 10.04
N ARG A 100 -3.69 -11.97 10.36
CA ARG A 100 -2.60 -12.84 9.95
C ARG A 100 -2.69 -14.19 10.67
N SER A 101 -1.92 -15.19 10.23
CA SER A 101 -1.88 -16.50 10.90
C SER A 101 -1.36 -16.45 12.34
N ASP A 102 -0.55 -15.45 12.67
CA ASP A 102 -0.11 -15.11 14.03
C ASP A 102 -1.14 -14.29 14.84
N LYS A 103 -2.35 -14.09 14.30
CA LYS A 103 -3.47 -13.29 14.84
C LYS A 103 -3.21 -11.78 14.93
N SER A 104 -2.08 -11.28 14.44
CA SER A 104 -1.83 -9.84 14.36
C SER A 104 -2.67 -9.19 13.24
N PRO A 105 -2.93 -7.87 13.31
CA PRO A 105 -3.67 -7.16 12.27
C PRO A 105 -3.02 -7.33 10.90
N ASN A 106 -3.82 -7.66 9.89
CA ASN A 106 -3.38 -7.65 8.51
C ASN A 106 -3.68 -6.28 7.89
N VAL A 107 -2.65 -5.53 7.53
CA VAL A 107 -2.76 -4.15 7.01
C VAL A 107 -2.23 -4.06 5.59
N GLY A 108 -2.97 -3.35 4.74
CA GLY A 108 -2.65 -3.22 3.34
C GLY A 108 -1.81 -1.99 3.01
N VAL A 109 -1.13 -2.08 1.87
CA VAL A 109 -0.47 -0.95 1.21
C VAL A 109 -0.95 -0.86 -0.24
N PHE A 110 -0.98 0.36 -0.75
CA PHE A 110 -1.27 0.66 -2.14
C PHE A 110 -0.40 1.82 -2.56
N ASN A 111 0.19 1.72 -3.73
CA ASN A 111 1.03 2.76 -4.28
C ASN A 111 0.85 2.81 -5.79
N ILE A 112 0.99 4.01 -6.33
CA ILE A 112 0.94 4.27 -7.76
C ILE A 112 2.06 5.23 -8.13
N VAL A 113 2.68 4.96 -9.27
CA VAL A 113 3.49 5.93 -9.99
C VAL A 113 2.83 6.14 -11.34
N MET A 114 2.54 7.40 -11.66
CA MET A 114 1.91 7.76 -12.92
C MET A 114 2.59 8.97 -13.55
N PRO A 115 2.67 9.05 -14.88
CA PRO A 115 3.07 10.28 -15.55
C PRO A 115 2.15 11.45 -15.20
N ILE A 116 2.70 12.66 -15.06
CA ILE A 116 1.90 13.87 -14.82
C ILE A 116 0.87 14.08 -15.94
N ALA A 117 1.25 13.80 -17.19
CA ALA A 117 0.35 13.88 -18.35
C ALA A 117 -0.84 12.91 -18.23
N LEU A 118 -0.62 11.70 -17.71
CA LEU A 118 -1.70 10.74 -17.48
C LEU A 118 -2.67 11.26 -16.41
N ALA A 119 -2.14 11.78 -15.32
CA ALA A 119 -2.99 12.31 -14.26
C ALA A 119 -3.81 13.52 -14.71
N LYS A 120 -3.20 14.42 -15.52
CA LYS A 120 -3.92 15.53 -16.17
C LYS A 120 -5.01 15.01 -17.11
N CYS A 121 -4.74 13.95 -17.86
CA CYS A 121 -5.72 13.36 -18.77
C CYS A 121 -6.93 12.73 -18.05
N LEU A 122 -6.69 11.99 -16.95
CA LEU A 122 -7.74 11.31 -16.20
C LEU A 122 -8.53 12.24 -15.30
N TRP A 123 -7.83 13.06 -14.49
CA TRP A 123 -8.44 13.89 -13.45
C TRP A 123 -8.57 15.37 -13.84
N GLY A 124 -8.04 15.81 -14.97
CA GLY A 124 -8.07 17.22 -15.38
C GLY A 124 -7.20 18.14 -14.51
N VAL A 125 -6.38 17.58 -13.61
CA VAL A 125 -5.59 18.33 -12.62
C VAL A 125 -4.18 18.64 -13.11
N ASP A 126 -3.68 19.82 -12.76
CA ASP A 126 -2.29 20.19 -12.98
C ASP A 126 -1.43 19.80 -11.78
N LEU A 127 -0.90 18.57 -11.82
CA LEU A 127 -0.05 18.02 -10.74
C LEU A 127 1.36 18.62 -10.69
N SER A 128 1.73 19.51 -11.63
CA SER A 128 2.96 20.29 -11.49
C SER A 128 2.87 21.36 -10.38
N LYS A 129 1.66 21.61 -9.88
CA LYS A 129 1.33 22.53 -8.79
C LYS A 129 0.94 21.75 -7.53
N ALA A 130 0.69 22.47 -6.43
CA ALA A 130 0.22 21.88 -5.18
C ALA A 130 -1.05 21.04 -5.41
N ALA A 131 -0.92 19.73 -5.25
CA ALA A 131 -1.98 18.75 -5.46
C ALA A 131 -1.96 17.73 -4.33
N SER A 132 -3.14 17.32 -3.88
CA SER A 132 -3.30 16.29 -2.86
C SER A 132 -3.92 15.04 -3.49
N ALA A 133 -3.39 13.88 -3.10
CA ALA A 133 -4.00 12.59 -3.41
C ALA A 133 -4.77 12.09 -2.19
N THR A 134 -6.03 11.74 -2.39
CA THR A 134 -6.85 11.07 -1.38
C THR A 134 -7.02 9.62 -1.78
N ILE A 135 -6.68 8.70 -0.86
CA ILE A 135 -6.96 7.28 -1.01
C ILE A 135 -7.94 6.89 0.08
N SER A 136 -9.03 6.25 -0.34
CA SER A 136 -10.01 5.67 0.58
C SER A 136 -10.14 4.18 0.32
N ALA A 137 -10.37 3.41 1.38
CA ALA A 137 -10.80 2.01 1.26
C ALA A 137 -12.27 1.94 1.63
N SER A 138 -13.09 1.42 0.71
CA SER A 138 -14.52 1.17 0.94
C SER A 138 -14.79 -0.32 1.01
N TYR A 139 -15.68 -0.73 1.90
CA TYR A 139 -16.00 -2.13 2.21
C TYR A 139 -17.46 -2.41 1.86
N PRO A 140 -17.77 -2.83 0.63
CA PRO A 140 -19.15 -2.96 0.15
C PRO A 140 -20.05 -3.81 1.06
N GLU A 141 -19.51 -4.90 1.60
CA GLU A 141 -20.25 -5.82 2.48
C GLU A 141 -20.70 -5.17 3.81
N SER A 142 -20.00 -4.14 4.28
CA SER A 142 -20.30 -3.45 5.54
C SER A 142 -20.83 -2.03 5.34
N GLY A 143 -20.76 -1.49 4.13
CA GLY A 143 -21.10 -0.10 3.82
C GLY A 143 -20.11 0.94 4.40
N ILE A 144 -19.01 0.50 5.00
CA ILE A 144 -18.03 1.39 5.66
C ILE A 144 -17.02 1.93 4.64
N SER A 145 -16.58 3.17 4.82
CA SER A 145 -15.42 3.74 4.12
C SER A 145 -14.43 4.33 5.12
N GLU A 146 -13.14 4.11 4.90
CA GLU A 146 -12.05 4.70 5.66
C GLU A 146 -11.17 5.57 4.75
N ILE A 147 -10.74 6.72 5.25
CA ILE A 147 -9.72 7.54 4.61
C ILE A 147 -8.36 6.99 5.04
N VAL A 148 -7.56 6.55 4.07
CA VAL A 148 -6.26 5.95 4.31
C VAL A 148 -5.22 7.06 4.36
N THR A 149 -4.22 6.93 5.23
CA THR A 149 -3.12 7.89 5.27
C THR A 149 -2.37 7.84 3.95
N THR A 150 -2.25 8.99 3.29
CA THR A 150 -1.56 9.13 2.01
C THR A 150 -0.32 10.00 2.13
N SER A 151 0.68 9.71 1.31
CA SER A 151 1.73 10.67 0.97
C SER A 151 1.87 10.73 -0.54
N SER A 152 2.09 11.93 -1.07
CA SER A 152 2.25 12.16 -2.51
C SER A 152 3.42 13.08 -2.78
N ARG A 153 4.08 12.88 -3.93
CA ARG A 153 5.20 13.71 -4.37
C ARG A 153 5.32 13.72 -5.89
N VAL A 154 5.94 14.78 -6.40
CA VAL A 154 6.40 14.84 -7.79
C VAL A 154 7.88 14.44 -7.82
N VAL A 155 8.22 13.51 -8.72
CA VAL A 155 9.61 13.10 -8.98
C VAL A 155 9.84 13.15 -10.48
N GLY A 156 10.59 14.13 -10.96
CA GLY A 156 10.73 14.39 -12.40
C GLY A 156 9.38 14.61 -13.07
N ASN A 157 9.04 13.82 -14.09
CA ASN A 157 7.76 13.90 -14.81
C ASN A 157 6.69 12.90 -14.30
N THR A 158 6.86 12.37 -13.10
CA THR A 158 5.93 11.42 -12.48
C THR A 158 5.37 11.95 -11.18
N TYR A 159 4.11 11.62 -10.91
CA TYR A 159 3.46 11.81 -9.63
C TYR A 159 3.34 10.46 -8.94
N GLU A 160 3.87 10.39 -7.72
CA GLU A 160 3.93 9.17 -6.91
C GLU A 160 3.01 9.34 -5.71
N VAL A 161 2.14 8.36 -5.49
CA VAL A 161 1.24 8.32 -4.33
C VAL A 161 1.43 7.01 -3.61
N SER A 162 1.52 7.08 -2.29
CA SER A 162 1.56 5.91 -1.41
C SER A 162 0.46 6.01 -0.35
N ALA A 163 -0.12 4.87 -0.02
CA ALA A 163 -1.05 4.68 1.07
C ALA A 163 -0.71 3.40 1.83
N SER A 164 -0.86 3.45 3.14
CA SER A 164 -0.64 2.30 4.01
C SER A 164 -1.56 2.33 5.22
N GLY A 165 -1.85 1.14 5.76
CA GLY A 165 -2.58 0.99 7.01
C GLY A 165 -4.08 0.76 6.86
N PHE A 166 -4.58 0.50 5.64
CA PHE A 166 -5.97 0.11 5.46
C PHE A 166 -6.20 -1.33 5.93
N HIS A 167 -7.39 -1.64 6.43
CA HIS A 167 -7.70 -2.97 6.96
C HIS A 167 -8.08 -3.93 5.83
N PHE A 168 -7.67 -5.19 5.95
CA PHE A 168 -8.07 -6.22 4.99
C PHE A 168 -9.44 -6.83 5.31
N SER A 169 -10.12 -7.17 4.21
CA SER A 169 -11.33 -7.98 4.05
C SER A 169 -11.45 -8.14 2.52
N ALA A 170 -12.36 -7.41 1.87
CA ALA A 170 -12.34 -7.18 0.42
C ALA A 170 -12.53 -5.69 0.06
N PRO A 171 -11.63 -4.77 0.48
CA PRO A 171 -11.79 -3.35 0.20
C PRO A 171 -11.66 -3.02 -1.30
N VAL A 172 -12.50 -2.09 -1.74
CA VAL A 172 -12.28 -1.32 -2.97
C VAL A 172 -11.45 -0.10 -2.60
N ILE A 173 -10.22 -0.05 -3.09
CA ILE A 173 -9.32 1.09 -2.98
C ILE A 173 -9.72 2.11 -4.06
N LYS A 174 -10.00 3.34 -3.64
CA LYS A 174 -10.33 4.45 -4.54
C LYS A 174 -9.29 5.56 -4.39
N LEU A 175 -8.61 5.88 -5.49
CA LEU A 175 -7.69 7.01 -5.60
C LEU A 175 -8.39 8.17 -6.30
N LYS A 176 -8.44 9.32 -5.62
CA LYS A 176 -8.89 10.59 -6.20
C LYS A 176 -7.76 11.62 -6.09
N LEU A 177 -7.65 12.48 -7.10
CA LEU A 177 -6.74 13.62 -7.09
C LEU A 177 -7.54 14.91 -6.99
N LYS A 178 -7.05 15.84 -6.18
CA LYS A 178 -7.58 17.20 -6.09
C LYS A 178 -6.44 18.20 -6.20
N GLN A 179 -6.70 19.29 -6.90
CA GLN A 179 -5.79 20.43 -6.93
C GLN A 179 -6.05 21.26 -5.66
N ASP A 180 -5.05 21.35 -4.79
CA ASP A 180 -5.17 22.03 -3.50
C ASP A 180 -4.08 23.08 -3.40
N ALA A 181 -4.46 24.34 -3.64
CA ALA A 181 -3.56 25.49 -3.60
C ALA A 181 -2.98 25.76 -2.19
N THR A 182 -3.51 25.09 -1.16
CA THR A 182 -3.08 25.19 0.25
C THR A 182 -2.22 24.01 0.69
N ALA A 183 -2.03 22.99 -0.16
CA ALA A 183 -1.07 21.93 0.12
C ALA A 183 0.36 22.51 0.10
N PRO A 184 1.25 22.12 1.03
CA PRO A 184 2.61 22.63 1.07
C PRO A 184 3.28 22.47 -0.30
N ALA A 185 3.85 23.56 -0.81
CA ALA A 185 4.61 23.54 -2.07
C ALA A 185 5.69 22.46 -1.97
N ILE A 186 5.69 21.56 -2.96
CA ILE A 186 6.58 20.40 -2.99
C ILE A 186 7.99 20.92 -3.30
N VAL A 187 8.88 20.92 -2.31
CA VAL A 187 10.30 21.09 -2.57
C VAL A 187 10.78 19.82 -3.27
N PRO A 188 11.41 19.89 -4.45
CA PRO A 188 12.03 18.72 -5.07
C PRO A 188 13.09 18.17 -4.12
N GLN A 189 12.77 17.10 -3.41
CA GLN A 189 13.80 16.36 -2.67
C GLN A 189 14.63 15.59 -3.70
N ALA A 190 15.91 15.93 -3.76
CA ALA A 190 16.93 15.10 -4.37
C ALA A 190 16.78 13.66 -3.83
N PRO A 191 16.99 12.62 -4.65
CA PRO A 191 16.80 11.24 -4.23
C PRO A 191 17.60 10.97 -2.96
N THR A 192 16.90 10.79 -1.84
CA THR A 192 17.52 10.36 -0.60
C THR A 192 18.19 9.03 -0.88
N PRO A 193 19.50 8.85 -0.61
CA PRO A 193 20.16 7.58 -0.84
C PRO A 193 19.41 6.50 -0.07
N LEU A 194 18.95 5.49 -0.80
CA LEU A 194 18.49 4.22 -0.25
C LEU A 194 19.57 3.76 0.75
N PRO A 195 19.24 3.36 1.99
CA PRO A 195 20.26 2.88 2.91
C PRO A 195 21.05 1.78 2.21
N SER A 196 22.35 2.06 2.00
CA SER A 196 23.28 1.17 1.36
C SER A 196 23.14 -0.20 2.00
N ALA A 197 22.94 -1.22 1.17
CA ALA A 197 23.10 -2.60 1.57
C ALA A 197 24.43 -2.70 2.33
N VAL A 198 24.34 -3.01 3.62
CA VAL A 198 25.50 -3.35 4.43
C VAL A 198 26.14 -4.55 3.73
N ASN A 199 27.34 -4.33 3.21
CA ASN A 199 28.18 -5.36 2.64
C ASN A 199 28.48 -6.39 3.73
N THR A 200 27.68 -7.45 3.80
CA THR A 200 28.08 -8.69 4.46
C THR A 200 28.98 -9.42 3.46
N PRO A 201 30.24 -9.72 3.79
CA PRO A 201 31.11 -10.48 2.90
C PRO A 201 30.50 -11.86 2.65
N VAL A 202 30.38 -12.22 1.37
CA VAL A 202 30.11 -13.58 0.91
C VAL A 202 31.32 -14.43 1.27
N ALA A 203 31.20 -15.22 2.33
CA ALA A 203 32.12 -16.32 2.60
C ALA A 203 31.56 -17.58 1.95
N SER A 204 32.43 -18.19 1.13
CA SER A 204 32.20 -19.31 0.23
C SER A 204 31.61 -20.54 0.90
N VAL A 205 30.71 -21.20 0.17
CA VAL A 205 30.10 -22.48 0.53
C VAL A 205 31.14 -23.59 0.41
N THR A 206 31.46 -24.23 1.53
CA THR A 206 31.94 -25.62 1.54
C THR A 206 31.43 -26.29 2.82
N THR A 207 30.50 -27.21 2.65
CA THR A 207 30.06 -28.23 3.63
C THR A 207 31.01 -29.45 3.57
N PRO A 208 30.95 -30.45 4.49
CA PRO A 208 30.19 -30.56 5.75
C PRO A 208 30.98 -31.17 6.94
N ALA A 209 30.49 -31.00 8.19
CA ALA A 209 30.39 -32.06 9.21
C ALA A 209 29.75 -31.57 10.53
N GLN A 210 29.10 -32.52 11.22
CA GLN A 210 28.35 -32.42 12.47
C GLN A 210 29.11 -31.82 13.65
N GLY A 211 28.37 -31.16 14.54
CA GLY A 211 28.82 -30.83 15.89
C GLY A 211 27.73 -30.11 16.70
N VAL A 212 27.21 -30.80 17.71
CA VAL A 212 26.24 -30.32 18.70
C VAL A 212 26.87 -29.25 19.60
N SER A 213 26.14 -28.19 19.96
CA SER A 213 25.86 -27.77 21.35
C SER A 213 25.56 -26.27 21.51
N THR A 214 24.49 -26.01 22.27
CA THR A 214 24.12 -24.86 23.10
C THR A 214 24.59 -23.43 22.76
N SER A 215 23.62 -22.50 22.66
CA SER A 215 23.87 -21.11 23.03
C SER A 215 22.64 -20.35 23.50
N ALA A 216 22.90 -19.52 24.51
CA ALA A 216 21.98 -18.79 25.35
C ALA A 216 21.27 -17.64 24.64
N THR A 217 20.00 -17.44 24.98
CA THR A 217 19.13 -16.42 24.41
C THR A 217 19.33 -15.08 25.12
N ARG A 218 19.92 -14.09 24.42
CA ARG A 218 19.94 -12.68 24.87
C ARG A 218 18.70 -11.98 24.32
N LYS A 219 17.75 -11.68 25.21
CA LYS A 219 16.43 -11.07 24.92
C LYS A 219 16.61 -9.57 24.67
N VAL A 220 16.39 -9.10 23.44
CA VAL A 220 16.28 -7.65 23.13
C VAL A 220 14.80 -7.31 23.04
N SER A 221 14.28 -6.62 24.06
CA SER A 221 12.89 -6.19 24.15
C SER A 221 12.66 -4.93 23.33
N THR A 222 11.88 -5.02 22.25
CA THR A 222 11.35 -3.85 21.54
C THR A 222 10.20 -3.21 22.34
N PRO A 223 10.11 -1.87 22.39
CA PRO A 223 9.12 -1.18 23.21
C PRO A 223 7.69 -1.40 22.68
N LYS A 224 6.82 -1.91 23.55
CA LYS A 224 5.41 -2.20 23.24
C LYS A 224 4.64 -0.91 22.98
N LYS A 225 4.05 -0.78 21.79
CA LYS A 225 3.07 0.28 21.48
C LYS A 225 1.73 -0.06 22.12
N SER A 226 1.03 0.94 22.63
CA SER A 226 -0.32 0.82 23.19
C SER A 226 -1.33 1.55 22.31
N THR A 227 -2.59 1.09 22.37
CA THR A 227 -3.69 1.61 21.56
C THR A 227 -4.79 2.13 22.48
N ILE A 228 -5.30 3.33 22.21
CA ILE A 228 -6.43 3.92 22.94
C ILE A 228 -7.57 4.25 21.98
N VAL A 229 -8.79 4.22 22.51
CA VAL A 229 -9.98 4.69 21.81
C VAL A 229 -10.37 6.06 22.37
N CYS A 230 -10.65 6.99 21.48
CA CYS A 230 -10.96 8.39 21.75
C CYS A 230 -12.35 8.69 21.18
N ILE A 231 -13.21 9.35 21.96
CA ILE A 231 -14.61 9.60 21.64
C ILE A 231 -14.93 11.09 21.69
N LYS A 232 -15.69 11.56 20.70
CA LYS A 232 -16.27 12.91 20.65
C LYS A 232 -17.71 12.77 20.15
N GLY A 233 -18.68 12.84 21.05
CA GLY A 233 -20.07 12.49 20.73
C GLY A 233 -20.18 11.02 20.27
N SER A 234 -20.85 10.77 19.14
CA SER A 234 -20.96 9.45 18.52
C SER A 234 -19.72 9.02 17.74
N THR A 235 -18.79 9.94 17.47
CA THR A 235 -17.58 9.66 16.68
C THR A 235 -16.51 8.97 17.54
N LYS A 236 -16.08 7.78 17.11
CA LYS A 236 -14.98 7.01 17.73
C LYS A 236 -13.72 7.12 16.85
N LYS A 237 -12.56 7.33 17.47
CA LYS A 237 -11.23 7.35 16.84
C LYS A 237 -10.26 6.48 17.62
N THR A 238 -9.46 5.67 16.94
CA THR A 238 -8.46 4.81 17.58
C THR A 238 -7.07 5.39 17.32
N VAL A 239 -6.23 5.49 18.36
CA VAL A 239 -4.88 6.08 18.31
C VAL A 239 -3.87 5.08 18.89
N THR A 240 -2.83 4.75 18.12
CA THR A 240 -1.78 3.79 18.53
C THR A 240 -0.43 4.51 18.60
N GLY A 241 0.31 4.34 19.69
CA GLY A 241 1.61 4.96 19.88
C GLY A 241 2.35 4.38 21.08
N LEU A 242 3.58 4.85 21.33
CA LEU A 242 4.30 4.48 22.55
C LEU A 242 3.64 5.08 23.80
N ASN A 243 3.03 6.26 23.67
CA ASN A 243 2.23 6.91 24.70
C ASN A 243 1.09 7.72 24.03
N PRO A 244 0.04 7.05 23.53
CA PRO A 244 -0.97 7.70 22.72
C PRO A 244 -1.86 8.65 23.57
N LYS A 245 -2.19 9.81 23.00
CA LYS A 245 -3.12 10.80 23.59
C LYS A 245 -4.26 11.08 22.62
N CYS A 246 -5.44 11.40 23.15
CA CYS A 246 -6.58 11.74 22.30
C CYS A 246 -6.40 13.12 21.63
N PRO A 247 -6.77 13.27 20.35
CA PRO A 247 -6.76 14.55 19.66
C PRO A 247 -7.65 15.58 20.37
N VAL A 248 -7.37 16.86 20.17
CA VAL A 248 -8.13 17.96 20.77
C VAL A 248 -9.64 17.81 20.49
N GLY A 249 -10.43 17.83 21.55
CA GLY A 249 -11.89 17.63 21.50
C GLY A 249 -12.36 16.19 21.60
N PHE A 250 -11.48 15.19 21.68
CA PHE A 250 -11.83 13.79 21.95
C PHE A 250 -11.40 13.38 23.37
N LYS A 251 -12.30 12.71 24.11
CA LYS A 251 -11.99 12.13 25.43
C LYS A 251 -11.59 10.67 25.28
N LYS A 252 -10.65 10.19 26.10
CA LYS A 252 -10.31 8.76 26.12
C LYS A 252 -11.54 7.98 26.56
N LYS A 253 -11.95 6.99 25.77
CA LYS A 253 -12.99 6.05 26.16
C LYS A 253 -12.43 5.23 27.31
N SER A 254 -13.04 5.39 28.49
CA SER A 254 -12.71 4.58 29.65
C SER A 254 -13.15 3.14 29.47
#